data_AF-A0A0F9D9N1-F1
#
_entry.id   AF-A0A0F9D9N1-F1
#
_cell.length_a   1.000
_cell.length_b   1.000
_cell.length_c   1.000
_cell.angle_alpha   90.00
_cell.angle_beta   90.00
_cell.angle_gamma   90.00
#
_symmetry.space_group_name_H-M   'P 1'
#
loop_
_entity.id
_entity.type
_entity.pdbx_description
1 polymer ?
#
loop_
_entity_poly.entity_id
_entity_poly.type
_entity_poly.pdbx_seq_one_letter_code
_entity_poly.pdbx_strand_id
1 'polypeptide(L)'
;MVVNLRAKKRLVSRVTGVGIHRVWFDVEHVDDITDAITRENIRSLITANTIKIKPFRGTSRGRAKLKRIQKRKRGTTAGSKKGAKGARVGKKRVYV
;
A
#
# COMPACT_ATOMS: atom_id res chain seq x y z
N MET A 1 25.93 22.77 3.98
CA MET A 1 25.02 23.22 2.87
C MET A 1 23.64 22.65 3.13
N VAL A 2 22.56 23.43 2.95
CA VAL A 2 21.19 22.91 3.09
C VAL A 2 20.86 22.12 1.82
N VAL A 3 20.86 20.79 1.91
CA VAL A 3 20.63 19.92 0.75
C VAL A 3 19.13 19.66 0.56
N ASN A 4 18.64 19.89 -0.66
CA ASN A 4 17.25 19.62 -1.02
C ASN A 4 17.00 18.13 -1.33
N LEU A 5 16.76 17.35 -0.26
CA LEU A 5 16.45 15.91 -0.35
C LEU A 5 15.13 15.60 -1.08
N ARG A 6 14.25 16.59 -1.28
CA ARG A 6 12.96 16.39 -1.96
C ARG A 6 13.14 16.07 -3.44
N ALA A 7 14.13 16.69 -4.09
CA ALA A 7 14.47 16.40 -5.48
C ALA A 7 15.02 14.97 -5.62
N LYS A 8 15.91 14.55 -4.71
CA LYS A 8 16.47 13.19 -4.67
C LYS A 8 15.37 12.16 -4.45
N LYS A 9 14.43 12.37 -3.52
CA LYS A 9 13.28 11.44 -3.34
C LYS A 9 12.44 11.29 -4.61
N ARG A 10 12.27 12.37 -5.38
CA ARG A 10 11.55 12.33 -6.67
C ARG A 10 12.31 11.52 -7.72
N LEU A 11 13.64 11.66 -7.79
CA LEU A 11 14.48 10.86 -8.67
C LEU A 11 14.39 9.38 -8.32
N VAL A 12 14.55 9.04 -7.03
CA VAL A 12 14.43 7.65 -6.53
C VAL A 12 13.06 7.06 -6.87
N SER A 13 11.99 7.83 -6.65
CA SER A 13 10.62 7.43 -6.98
C SER A 13 10.46 7.13 -8.48
N ARG A 14 11.03 7.96 -9.37
CA ARG A 14 11.02 7.72 -10.84
C ARG A 14 11.87 6.53 -11.27
N VAL A 15 12.96 6.23 -10.55
CA VAL A 15 13.85 5.09 -10.85
C VAL A 15 13.19 3.78 -10.45
N THR A 16 12.50 3.76 -9.32
CA THR A 16 11.99 2.52 -8.69
C THR A 16 10.49 2.31 -8.88
N GLY A 17 9.77 3.30 -9.41
CA GLY A 17 8.32 3.24 -9.65
C GLY A 17 7.48 3.29 -8.37
N VAL A 18 8.07 3.57 -7.21
CA VAL A 18 7.35 3.66 -5.92
C VAL A 18 7.01 5.10 -5.58
N GLY A 19 5.94 5.30 -4.81
CA GLY A 19 5.57 6.65 -4.34
C GLY A 19 6.64 7.30 -3.45
N ILE A 20 6.80 8.61 -3.58
CA ILE A 20 7.80 9.43 -2.86
C ILE A 20 7.78 9.21 -1.34
N HIS A 21 6.59 9.02 -0.75
CA HIS A 21 6.44 8.80 0.70
C HIS A 21 6.98 7.45 1.19
N ARG A 22 7.16 6.47 0.30
CA ARG A 22 7.74 5.16 0.64
C ARG A 22 9.26 5.18 0.63
N VAL A 23 9.89 6.22 0.10
CA VAL A 23 11.35 6.37 0.06
C VAL A 23 11.85 6.90 1.40
N TRP A 24 12.71 6.10 2.03
CA TRP A 24 13.41 6.42 3.27
C TRP A 24 14.91 6.54 2.99
N PHE A 25 15.52 7.53 3.62
CA PHE A 25 16.95 7.80 3.55
C PHE A 25 17.55 7.55 4.92
N ASP A 26 18.73 6.95 4.92
CA ASP A 26 19.52 6.81 6.13
C ASP A 26 20.06 8.17 6.58
N VAL A 27 20.10 8.40 7.90
CA VAL A 27 20.48 9.69 8.50
C VAL A 27 22.00 9.81 8.60
N GLU A 28 22.70 8.68 8.78
CA GLU A 28 24.16 8.65 8.93
C GLU A 28 24.89 8.82 7.59
N HIS A 29 24.24 8.47 6.48
CA HIS A 29 24.82 8.47 5.13
C HIS A 29 24.12 9.48 4.21
N VAL A 30 23.69 10.62 4.76
CA VAL A 30 23.00 11.64 3.97
C VAL A 30 23.93 12.22 2.90
N ASP A 31 25.21 12.42 3.23
CA ASP A 31 26.20 13.02 2.33
C ASP A 31 26.36 12.21 1.03
N ASP A 32 26.44 10.88 1.11
CA ASP A 32 26.48 9.98 -0.06
C ASP A 32 25.26 10.14 -0.98
N ILE A 33 24.08 10.36 -0.39
CA ILE A 33 22.82 10.59 -1.13
C ILE A 33 22.86 11.97 -1.81
N THR A 34 23.54 12.94 -1.21
CA THR A 34 23.68 14.28 -1.77
C THR A 34 24.56 14.27 -3.02
N ASP A 35 25.66 13.52 -2.98
CA ASP A 35 26.65 13.37 -4.06
C ASP A 35 26.14 12.50 -5.22
N ALA A 36 25.18 11.60 -4.97
CA ALA A 36 24.60 10.76 -6.01
C ALA A 36 23.75 11.56 -7.01
N ILE A 37 24.29 11.86 -8.19
CA ILE A 37 23.60 12.61 -9.26
C ILE A 37 22.89 11.68 -10.24
N THR A 38 23.53 10.59 -10.65
CA THR A 38 23.01 9.73 -11.72
C THR A 38 22.00 8.70 -11.22
N ARG A 39 21.18 8.16 -12.13
CA ARG A 39 20.25 7.07 -11.81
C ARG A 39 20.97 5.80 -11.36
N GLU A 40 22.18 5.59 -11.86
CA GLU A 40 23.01 4.43 -11.51
C GLU A 40 23.53 4.53 -10.09
N ASN A 41 24.01 5.71 -9.65
CA ASN A 41 24.41 5.92 -8.25
C ASN A 41 23.24 5.66 -7.30
N ILE A 42 22.02 6.08 -7.65
CA ILE A 42 20.83 5.78 -6.85
C ILE A 42 20.57 4.27 -6.74
N ARG A 43 20.79 3.50 -7.82
CA ARG A 43 20.67 2.03 -7.76
C ARG A 43 21.72 1.42 -6.84
N SER A 44 22.97 1.88 -6.94
CA SER A 44 24.04 1.44 -6.04
C SER A 44 23.72 1.73 -4.58
N LEU A 45 23.18 2.92 -4.27
CA LEU A 45 22.78 3.30 -2.91
C LEU A 45 21.57 2.51 -2.38
N ILE A 46 20.69 2.03 -3.26
CA ILE A 46 19.61 1.11 -2.87
C ILE A 46 20.21 -0.26 -2.53
N THR A 47 21.14 -0.77 -3.34
CA THR A 47 21.85 -2.03 -3.07
C THR A 47 22.66 -1.95 -1.78
N ALA A 48 23.29 -0.81 -1.50
CA ALA A 48 24.03 -0.54 -0.27
C ALA A 48 23.13 -0.29 0.96
N ASN A 49 21.79 -0.37 0.82
CA ASN A 49 20.80 -0.12 1.88
C ASN A 49 20.78 1.31 2.46
N THR A 50 21.52 2.26 1.89
CA THR A 50 21.45 3.68 2.24
C THR A 50 20.09 4.30 1.89
N ILE A 51 19.49 3.84 0.77
CA ILE A 51 18.13 4.22 0.36
C ILE A 51 17.21 3.01 0.50
N LYS A 52 16.23 3.08 1.40
CA LYS A 52 15.28 1.99 1.64
C LYS A 52 13.89 2.35 1.14
N ILE A 53 13.21 1.37 0.56
CA ILE A 53 11.81 1.48 0.16
C ILE A 53 10.95 0.77 1.20
N LYS A 54 10.12 1.53 1.90
CA LYS A 54 9.16 0.98 2.85
C LYS A 54 8.15 0.08 2.11
N PRO A 55 7.78 -1.09 2.67
CA PRO A 55 6.74 -1.93 2.08
C PRO A 55 5.40 -1.18 2.05
N PHE A 56 4.53 -1.54 1.10
CA PHE A 56 3.19 -0.96 1.07
C PHE A 56 2.37 -1.50 2.25
N ARG A 57 1.60 -0.62 2.91
CA ARG A 57 0.70 -1.04 3.98
C ARG A 57 -0.63 -1.51 3.37
N GLY A 58 -0.84 -2.80 3.29
CA GLY A 58 -2.12 -3.40 2.89
C GLY A 58 -3.12 -3.48 4.02
N THR A 59 -4.43 -3.46 3.71
CA THR A 59 -5.49 -3.76 4.69
C THR A 59 -5.57 -5.26 4.94
N SER A 60 -5.50 -5.68 6.21
CA SER A 60 -5.61 -7.11 6.54
C SER A 60 -7.01 -7.66 6.26
N ARG A 61 -7.07 -8.90 5.74
CA ARG A 61 -8.34 -9.57 5.38
C ARG A 61 -8.83 -10.59 6.41
N GLY A 62 -8.11 -10.78 7.52
CA GLY A 62 -8.42 -11.81 8.52
C GLY A 62 -9.84 -11.71 9.08
N ARG A 63 -10.22 -10.55 9.63
CA ARG A 63 -11.57 -10.30 10.16
C ARG A 63 -12.66 -10.44 9.10
N ALA A 64 -12.40 -9.93 7.90
CA ALA A 64 -13.34 -10.03 6.77
C ALA A 64 -13.55 -11.49 6.32
N LYS A 65 -12.49 -12.28 6.27
CA LYS A 65 -12.54 -13.73 5.95
C LYS A 65 -13.33 -14.48 7.02
N LEU A 66 -13.05 -14.24 8.30
CA LEU A 66 -13.78 -14.86 9.43
C LEU A 66 -15.29 -14.57 9.34
N LYS A 67 -15.66 -13.29 9.19
CA LYS A 67 -17.07 -12.87 9.07
C LYS A 67 -17.75 -13.49 7.85
N ARG A 68 -17.03 -13.62 6.73
CA ARG A 68 -17.54 -14.28 5.51
C ARG A 68 -17.80 -15.76 5.74
N ILE A 69 -16.86 -16.48 6.37
CA ILE A 69 -17.00 -17.91 6.68
C ILE A 69 -18.20 -18.13 7.61
N GLN A 70 -18.32 -17.33 8.67
CA GLN A 70 -19.45 -17.41 9.60
C GLN A 70 -20.79 -17.12 8.89
N LYS A 71 -20.85 -16.07 8.07
CA LYS A 71 -22.05 -15.74 7.27
C LYS A 71 -22.41 -16.84 6.27
N ARG A 72 -21.42 -17.55 5.71
CA ARG A 72 -21.65 -18.71 4.83
C ARG A 72 -22.20 -19.91 5.61
N LYS A 73 -21.67 -20.16 6.82
CA LYS A 73 -22.08 -21.31 7.66
C LYS A 73 -23.45 -21.11 8.33
N ARG A 74 -23.69 -19.93 8.92
CA ARG A 74 -24.86 -19.66 9.76
C ARG A 74 -25.88 -18.70 9.12
N GLY A 75 -25.59 -18.17 7.94
CA GLY A 75 -26.42 -17.15 7.30
C GLY A 75 -26.35 -15.79 8.02
N THR A 76 -27.27 -14.89 7.66
CA THR A 76 -27.42 -13.57 8.31
C THR A 76 -28.70 -13.55 9.13
N THR A 77 -28.61 -13.19 10.41
CA THR A 77 -29.74 -13.09 11.34
C THR A 77 -30.66 -11.92 10.99
N ALA A 78 -31.92 -11.95 11.46
CA ALA A 78 -32.92 -10.92 11.16
C ALA A 78 -32.46 -9.50 11.53
N GLY A 79 -31.89 -9.30 12.73
CA GLY A 79 -31.41 -7.98 13.18
C GLY A 79 -30.18 -7.43 12.42
N SER A 80 -29.45 -8.30 11.71
CA SER A 80 -28.30 -7.90 10.88
C SER A 80 -28.68 -7.64 9.42
N LYS A 81 -29.91 -7.95 9.00
CA LYS A 81 -30.39 -7.64 7.65
C LYS A 81 -30.69 -6.15 7.57
N LYS A 82 -30.10 -5.47 6.59
CA LYS A 82 -30.39 -4.08 6.26
C LYS A 82 -31.02 -4.03 4.86
N GLY A 83 -31.99 -3.15 4.67
CA GLY A 83 -32.77 -3.02 3.42
C GLY A 83 -33.89 -4.06 3.26
N ALA A 84 -34.85 -3.72 2.38
CA ALA A 84 -35.99 -4.57 2.06
C ALA A 84 -35.58 -5.91 1.41
N LYS A 85 -36.45 -6.94 1.48
CA LYS A 85 -36.16 -8.27 0.89
C LYS A 85 -35.80 -8.17 -0.60
N GLY A 86 -36.55 -7.38 -1.36
CA GLY A 86 -36.32 -7.16 -2.79
C GLY A 86 -35.01 -6.43 -3.12
N ALA A 87 -34.46 -5.64 -2.19
CA ALA A 87 -33.17 -4.98 -2.36
C ALA A 87 -31.99 -5.93 -2.07
N ARG A 88 -32.17 -6.90 -1.16
CA ARG A 88 -31.15 -7.90 -0.83
C ARG A 88 -31.03 -8.98 -1.90
N VAL A 89 -32.16 -9.40 -2.46
CA VAL A 89 -32.25 -10.33 -3.60
C VAL A 89 -33.43 -9.92 -4.46
N GLY A 90 -33.18 -9.61 -5.74
CA GLY A 90 -34.22 -9.19 -6.67
C GLY A 90 -35.22 -10.30 -6.99
N LYS A 91 -36.51 -9.96 -7.08
CA LYS A 91 -37.61 -10.92 -7.31
C LYS A 91 -37.38 -11.76 -8.58
N LYS A 92 -37.01 -11.12 -9.70
CA LYS A 92 -36.76 -11.79 -10.99
C LYS A 92 -35.60 -12.81 -10.92
N ARG A 93 -34.57 -12.53 -10.12
CA ARG A 93 -33.41 -13.43 -9.95
C ARG A 93 -33.74 -14.68 -9.12
N VAL A 94 -34.81 -14.65 -8.31
CA VAL A 94 -35.27 -15.83 -7.57
C VAL A 94 -36.24 -16.66 -8.40
N TYR A 95 -36.94 -16.02 -9.33
CA TYR A 95 -37.94 -16.66 -10.20
C TYR A 95 -37.32 -17.50 -11.33
N VAL A 96 -36.23 -17.00 -11.91
CA VAL A 96 -35.40 -17.72 -12.89
C VAL A 96 -34.37 -18.56 -12.17
#